data_AF-A0AAU7X9B3-F1
#
_entry.id   AF-A0AAU7X9B3-F1
#
_cell.length_a   1.000
_cell.length_b   1.000
_cell.length_c   1.000
_cell.angle_alpha   90.00
_cell.angle_beta   90.00
_cell.angle_gamma   90.00
#
_symmetry.space_group_name_H-M   'P 1'
#
loop_
_entity.id
_entity.type
_entity.pdbx_description
1 polymer ?
#
loop_
_entity_poly.entity_id
_entity_poly.type
_entity_poly.pdbx_seq_one_letter_code
_entity_poly.pdbx_strand_id
1 'polypeptide(L)'
;MNAKHIARAALVSVGALAGLAATMAIPQSVAQSAPQAATKADACDIDGLAGRWVNVARPKGSDVAAARIHMTCDPSSANKIVPPAVEIGLEVRCLNFVCDWGTASASWRKPSADDTAVLAAHFDQERFERSVAIERPSADHLRVTVTTRFKGLPLSPLSSTYELTRAQ
;
A
#
# COMPACT_ATOMS: atom_id res chain seq x y z
N MET A 1 23.73 -47.40 59.17
CA MET A 1 23.42 -46.20 59.99
C MET A 1 23.16 -45.05 59.04
N ASN A 2 22.03 -44.35 59.25
CA ASN A 2 21.72 -42.93 58.98
C ASN A 2 22.45 -42.18 57.86
N ALA A 3 21.86 -41.26 57.08
CA ALA A 3 20.53 -40.70 56.92
C ALA A 3 20.66 -39.56 55.89
N LYS A 4 19.56 -39.22 55.21
CA LYS A 4 19.14 -37.86 54.78
C LYS A 4 20.08 -37.08 53.82
N HIS A 5 19.66 -36.84 52.58
CA HIS A 5 18.76 -35.76 52.12
C HIS A 5 19.27 -34.31 52.28
N ILE A 6 19.48 -33.70 51.10
CA ILE A 6 18.99 -32.38 50.64
C ILE A 6 19.72 -31.11 51.13
N ALA A 7 20.38 -30.48 50.15
CA ALA A 7 20.50 -29.06 49.82
C ALA A 7 20.27 -27.98 50.89
N ARG A 8 21.17 -26.99 50.93
CA ARG A 8 20.86 -25.57 50.65
C ARG A 8 22.09 -24.66 50.69
N ALA A 9 22.15 -23.79 49.68
CA ALA A 9 22.48 -22.37 49.69
C ALA A 9 23.53 -21.81 50.67
N ALA A 10 24.52 -21.10 50.12
CA ALA A 10 24.99 -19.85 50.72
C ALA A 10 25.48 -18.88 49.63
N LEU A 11 24.99 -17.65 49.73
CA LEU A 11 25.23 -16.48 48.91
C LEU A 11 26.57 -15.78 49.25
N VAL A 12 27.11 -15.09 48.25
CA VAL A 12 27.70 -13.72 48.27
C VAL A 12 28.94 -13.41 49.12
N SER A 13 29.95 -12.85 48.46
CA SER A 13 30.93 -11.88 48.98
C SER A 13 31.54 -11.15 47.76
N VAL A 14 31.04 -9.98 47.35
CA VAL A 14 31.41 -8.60 47.77
C VAL A 14 32.92 -8.42 47.98
N GLY A 15 33.62 -8.05 46.90
CA GLY A 15 34.92 -7.38 46.97
C GLY A 15 34.70 -5.87 46.78
N ALA A 16 35.15 -5.08 47.75
CA ALA A 16 34.98 -3.63 47.79
C ALA A 16 35.99 -2.89 46.88
N LEU A 17 35.50 -1.78 46.33
CA LEU A 17 36.16 -0.82 45.45
C LEU A 17 37.30 -0.03 46.11
N ALA A 18 38.35 0.27 45.34
CA ALA A 18 39.10 1.52 45.45
C ALA A 18 39.71 1.87 44.08
N GLY A 19 39.09 2.81 43.38
CA GLY A 19 39.55 3.33 42.10
C GLY A 19 38.65 4.49 41.67
N LEU A 20 38.87 5.66 42.27
CA LEU A 20 38.25 6.91 41.83
C LEU A 20 38.79 7.28 40.45
N ALA A 21 37.93 7.26 39.44
CA ALA A 21 38.10 8.07 38.24
C ALA A 21 36.76 8.74 37.92
N ALA A 22 36.86 10.02 37.60
CA ALA A 22 35.79 11.00 37.58
C ALA A 22 34.66 10.68 36.57
N THR A 23 33.44 10.80 37.08
CA THR A 23 32.28 11.49 36.51
C THR A 23 32.29 11.77 34.99
N MET A 24 31.46 11.03 34.23
CA MET A 24 30.44 11.59 33.33
C MET A 24 29.25 10.63 33.24
N ALA A 25 28.06 11.21 33.07
CA ALA A 25 26.75 10.62 33.30
C ALA A 25 26.24 9.63 32.22
N ILE A 26 25.27 8.84 32.66
CA ILE A 26 24.35 7.86 32.01
C ILE A 26 23.62 8.55 30.81
N PRO A 27 23.22 7.89 29.68
CA PRO A 27 22.42 6.66 29.71
C PRO A 27 22.49 5.63 28.56
N GLN A 28 22.08 4.42 28.95
CA GLN A 28 21.21 3.49 28.22
C GLN A 28 21.34 3.46 26.71
N SER A 29 22.05 2.45 26.20
CA SER A 29 21.82 1.93 24.85
C SER A 29 20.43 1.31 24.78
N VAL A 30 19.41 2.17 24.64
CA VAL A 30 18.22 1.84 23.88
C VAL A 30 18.73 1.27 22.57
N ALA A 31 18.45 0.00 22.31
CA ALA A 31 18.43 -0.51 20.95
C ALA A 31 17.39 0.32 20.20
N GLN A 32 17.83 1.46 19.67
CA GLN A 32 17.12 2.16 18.61
C GLN A 32 17.06 1.15 17.49
N SER A 33 15.88 0.56 17.33
CA SER A 33 15.43 0.00 16.08
C SER A 33 15.80 1.01 15.00
N ALA A 34 16.91 0.75 14.31
CA ALA A 34 17.24 1.50 13.11
C ALA A 34 15.97 1.49 12.24
N PRO A 35 15.55 2.64 11.67
CA PRO A 35 14.44 2.61 10.74
C PRO A 35 14.79 1.54 9.71
N GLN A 36 13.94 0.50 9.62
CA GLN A 36 14.04 -0.50 8.57
C GLN A 36 14.34 0.26 7.29
N ALA A 37 15.49 -0.03 6.69
CA ALA A 37 15.84 0.54 5.41
C ALA A 37 14.63 0.30 4.50
N ALA A 38 13.93 1.38 4.16
CA ALA A 38 12.81 1.36 3.24
C ALA A 38 13.35 0.65 2.00
N THR A 39 12.83 -0.54 1.74
CA THR A 39 13.21 -1.30 0.56
C THR A 39 12.96 -0.39 -0.64
N LYS A 40 13.80 -0.40 -1.68
CA LYS A 40 13.63 0.49 -2.86
C LYS A 40 12.21 0.47 -3.47
N ALA A 41 11.42 -0.57 -3.19
CA ALA A 41 9.99 -0.64 -3.50
C ALA A 41 9.15 0.45 -2.80
N ASP A 42 9.43 0.78 -1.54
CA ASP A 42 8.72 1.79 -0.75
C ASP A 42 9.00 3.22 -1.25
N ALA A 43 10.13 3.45 -1.91
CA ALA A 43 10.48 4.75 -2.49
C ALA A 43 9.63 5.12 -3.72
N CYS A 44 8.94 4.13 -4.32
CA CYS A 44 8.11 4.31 -5.50
C CYS A 44 6.61 4.39 -5.18
N ASP A 45 6.22 4.07 -3.95
CA ASP A 45 4.82 4.11 -3.55
C ASP A 45 4.42 5.53 -3.16
N ILE A 46 4.08 6.34 -4.17
CA ILE A 46 3.55 7.68 -3.94
C ILE A 46 2.16 7.57 -3.33
N ASP A 47 1.98 8.23 -2.19
CA ASP A 47 0.72 8.32 -1.45
C ASP A 47 0.15 6.96 -1.00
N GLY A 48 0.96 5.88 -0.99
CA GLY A 48 0.47 4.56 -0.58
C GLY A 48 -0.56 4.00 -1.55
N LEU A 49 -0.38 4.20 -2.85
CA LEU A 49 -1.25 3.73 -3.94
C LEU A 49 -0.83 2.36 -4.50
N ALA A 50 0.47 2.04 -4.47
CA ALA A 50 0.99 0.82 -5.07
C ALA A 50 0.49 -0.42 -4.35
N GLY A 51 0.18 -1.47 -5.13
CA GLY A 51 -0.28 -2.75 -4.61
C GLY A 51 -1.64 -3.17 -5.15
N ARG A 52 -2.24 -4.14 -4.46
CA ARG A 52 -3.53 -4.73 -4.84
C ARG A 52 -4.62 -4.26 -3.87
N TRP A 53 -5.72 -3.80 -4.44
CA TRP A 53 -6.88 -3.27 -3.75
C TRP A 53 -8.10 -4.10 -4.11
N VAL A 54 -8.84 -4.58 -3.13
CA VAL A 54 -9.92 -5.54 -3.32
C VAL A 54 -11.25 -4.98 -2.83
N ASN A 55 -12.32 -5.26 -3.57
CA ASN A 55 -13.65 -4.85 -3.19
C ASN A 55 -14.24 -5.86 -2.19
N VAL A 56 -14.06 -5.60 -0.90
CA VAL A 56 -14.55 -6.48 0.19
C VAL A 56 -16.05 -6.36 0.43
N ALA A 57 -16.64 -5.19 0.20
CA ALA A 57 -18.05 -4.90 0.51
C ALA A 57 -19.04 -5.51 -0.50
N ARG A 58 -18.58 -5.84 -1.72
CA ARG A 58 -19.38 -6.47 -2.79
C ARG A 58 -20.80 -5.90 -2.95
N PRO A 59 -20.97 -4.57 -3.10
CA PRO A 59 -22.31 -4.02 -3.31
C PRO A 59 -22.94 -4.59 -4.60
N LYS A 60 -24.26 -4.81 -4.56
CA LYS A 60 -25.03 -5.33 -5.70
C LYS A 60 -24.88 -4.35 -6.88
N GLY A 61 -24.44 -4.87 -8.03
CA GLY A 61 -24.14 -4.07 -9.23
C GLY A 61 -22.66 -3.70 -9.39
N SER A 62 -21.80 -4.04 -8.43
CA SER A 62 -20.36 -3.84 -8.56
C SER A 62 -19.72 -4.85 -9.49
N ASP A 63 -19.15 -4.37 -10.59
CA ASP A 63 -18.40 -5.20 -11.50
C ASP A 63 -16.90 -5.24 -11.14
N VAL A 64 -16.31 -4.17 -10.60
CA VAL A 64 -14.90 -4.19 -10.15
C VAL A 64 -14.73 -5.06 -8.90
N ALA A 65 -13.92 -6.11 -9.01
CA ALA A 65 -13.53 -7.00 -7.94
C ALA A 65 -12.22 -6.57 -7.27
N ALA A 66 -11.26 -6.08 -8.05
CA ALA A 66 -10.00 -5.57 -7.55
C ALA A 66 -9.37 -4.58 -8.53
N ALA A 67 -8.48 -3.73 -8.02
CA ALA A 67 -7.56 -2.93 -8.80
C ALA A 67 -6.13 -3.29 -8.40
N ARG A 68 -5.24 -3.41 -9.39
CA ARG A 68 -3.80 -3.55 -9.18
C ARG A 68 -3.13 -2.29 -9.69
N ILE A 69 -2.35 -1.64 -8.85
CA ILE A 69 -1.60 -0.43 -9.21
C ILE A 69 -0.12 -0.78 -9.12
N HIS A 70 0.55 -0.74 -10.27
CA HIS A 70 1.98 -0.93 -10.37
C HIS A 70 2.65 0.41 -10.65
N MET A 71 3.72 0.70 -9.93
CA MET A 71 4.50 1.94 -10.08
C MET A 71 5.95 1.59 -10.39
N THR A 72 6.48 2.22 -11.44
CA THR A 72 7.85 2.04 -11.89
C THR A 72 8.58 3.36 -11.80
N CYS A 73 9.56 3.46 -10.88
CA CYS A 73 10.48 4.60 -10.86
C CYS A 73 11.62 4.39 -11.82
N ASP A 74 12.04 5.47 -12.48
CA ASP A 74 13.31 5.51 -13.19
C ASP A 74 14.45 5.77 -12.19
N PRO A 75 15.34 4.80 -11.91
CA PRO A 75 16.45 5.00 -10.98
C PRO A 75 17.49 6.01 -11.50
N SER A 76 17.50 6.33 -12.79
CA SER A 76 18.40 7.31 -13.39
C SER A 76 17.92 8.76 -13.18
N SER A 77 16.70 8.94 -12.69
CA SER A 77 16.10 10.25 -12.43
C SER A 77 16.48 10.88 -11.09
N ALA A 78 17.55 10.40 -10.43
CA ALA A 78 17.95 10.77 -9.06
C ALA A 78 18.06 12.29 -8.76
N ASN A 79 18.19 13.14 -9.79
CA ASN A 79 18.24 14.61 -9.67
C ASN A 79 17.01 15.34 -10.26
N LYS A 80 15.94 14.64 -10.63
CA LYS A 80 14.70 15.20 -11.16
C LYS A 80 13.51 14.60 -10.40
N ILE A 81 12.58 15.45 -9.98
CA ILE A 81 11.29 15.00 -9.46
C ILE A 81 10.44 14.57 -10.66
N VAL A 82 10.69 13.36 -11.16
CA VAL A 82 9.87 12.73 -12.21
C VAL A 82 8.88 11.80 -11.50
N PRO A 83 7.56 12.01 -11.67
CA PRO A 83 6.59 11.08 -11.11
C PRO A 83 6.76 9.70 -11.78
N PRO A 84 6.58 8.60 -11.03
CA PRO A 84 6.78 7.26 -11.56
C PRO A 84 5.79 6.97 -12.68
N ALA A 85 6.20 6.11 -13.61
CA ALA A 85 5.26 5.53 -14.55
C ALA A 85 4.29 4.64 -13.78
N VAL A 86 2.99 4.71 -14.10
CA VAL A 86 1.96 3.98 -13.39
C VAL A 86 1.16 3.14 -14.37
N GLU A 87 0.92 1.89 -14.00
CA GLU A 87 0.00 0.98 -14.68
C GLU A 87 -1.12 0.57 -13.73
N ILE A 88 -2.36 0.63 -14.22
CA ILE A 88 -3.54 0.20 -13.48
C ILE A 88 -4.11 -1.02 -14.19
N GLY A 89 -4.29 -2.12 -13.47
CA GLY A 89 -5.06 -3.28 -13.90
C GLY A 89 -6.37 -3.37 -13.14
N LEU A 90 -7.46 -3.75 -13.83
CA LEU A 90 -8.76 -3.98 -13.21
C LEU A 90 -9.16 -5.46 -13.33
N GLU A 91 -9.43 -6.08 -12.19
CA GLU A 91 -10.15 -7.36 -12.13
C GLU A 91 -11.63 -7.06 -11.99
N VAL A 92 -12.47 -7.56 -12.90
CA VAL A 92 -13.91 -7.34 -12.85
C VAL A 92 -14.69 -8.64 -12.95
N ARG A 93 -15.97 -8.62 -12.57
CA ARG A 93 -16.85 -9.79 -12.57
C ARG A 93 -17.69 -9.82 -13.83
N CYS A 94 -17.58 -10.90 -14.58
CA CYS A 94 -18.45 -11.20 -15.71
C CYS A 94 -19.36 -12.38 -15.33
N LEU A 95 -20.69 -12.18 -15.28
CA LEU A 95 -21.70 -13.26 -15.21
C LEU A 95 -21.28 -14.50 -14.38
N ASN A 96 -20.84 -14.29 -13.14
CA ASN A 96 -20.40 -15.28 -12.14
C ASN A 96 -18.91 -15.72 -12.13
N PHE A 97 -18.07 -15.21 -13.02
CA PHE A 97 -16.61 -15.42 -13.02
C PHE A 97 -15.86 -14.10 -12.86
N VAL A 98 -14.59 -14.16 -12.44
CA VAL A 98 -13.68 -13.00 -12.43
C VAL A 98 -12.91 -13.00 -13.75
N CYS A 99 -13.01 -11.90 -14.49
CA CYS A 99 -12.25 -11.60 -15.69
C CYS A 99 -11.17 -10.57 -15.34
N ASP A 100 -9.92 -10.82 -15.75
CA ASP A 100 -8.90 -9.76 -15.77
C ASP A 100 -9.10 -8.95 -17.06
N TRP A 101 -9.26 -7.63 -16.94
CA TRP A 101 -9.54 -6.75 -18.09
C TRP A 101 -8.27 -6.11 -18.69
N GLY A 102 -7.10 -6.51 -18.19
CA GLY A 102 -5.81 -6.04 -18.66
C GLY A 102 -5.31 -4.84 -17.88
N THR A 103 -4.16 -4.31 -18.31
CA THR A 103 -3.51 -3.13 -17.73
C THR A 103 -3.61 -1.94 -18.68
N ALA A 104 -3.73 -0.75 -18.12
CA ALA A 104 -3.64 0.51 -18.84
C ALA A 104 -2.63 1.42 -18.17
N SER A 105 -1.86 2.16 -18.96
CA SER A 105 -1.01 3.22 -18.44
C SER A 105 -1.88 4.32 -17.84
N ALA A 106 -1.47 4.82 -16.69
CA ALA A 106 -2.16 5.87 -15.97
C ALA A 106 -1.35 7.17 -16.03
N SER A 107 -2.05 8.30 -16.02
CA SER A 107 -1.46 9.62 -15.92
C SER A 107 -1.76 10.25 -14.56
N TRP A 108 -0.76 10.91 -14.00
CA TRP A 108 -0.88 11.72 -12.80
C TRP A 108 -1.74 12.95 -13.08
N ARG A 109 -2.68 13.22 -12.19
CA ARG A 109 -3.55 14.39 -12.24
C ARG A 109 -3.28 15.29 -11.06
N LYS A 110 -3.35 16.60 -11.29
CA LYS A 110 -3.39 17.58 -10.21
C LYS A 110 -4.82 17.59 -9.67
N PRO A 111 -5.04 17.32 -8.37
CA PRO A 111 -6.35 17.46 -7.76
C PRO A 111 -6.87 18.89 -7.96
N SER A 112 -8.16 19.02 -8.29
CA SER A 112 -8.85 20.30 -8.35
C SER A 112 -9.79 20.45 -7.15
N ALA A 113 -10.35 21.64 -6.93
CA ALA A 113 -11.29 21.86 -5.82
C ALA A 113 -12.50 20.91 -5.88
N ASP A 114 -12.89 20.49 -7.09
CA ASP A 114 -14.07 19.66 -7.35
C ASP A 114 -13.71 18.22 -7.78
N ASP A 115 -12.41 17.90 -7.93
CA ASP A 115 -11.93 16.58 -8.39
C ASP A 115 -10.75 16.11 -7.52
N THR A 116 -11.01 15.13 -6.67
CA THR A 116 -10.04 14.54 -5.75
C THR A 116 -9.19 13.43 -6.39
N ALA A 117 -9.41 13.11 -7.67
CA ALA A 117 -8.65 12.09 -8.37
C ALA A 117 -7.18 12.52 -8.57
N VAL A 118 -6.27 11.62 -8.23
CA VAL A 118 -4.80 11.79 -8.39
C VAL A 118 -4.25 11.00 -9.56
N LEU A 119 -4.93 9.92 -9.97
CA LEU A 119 -4.59 9.13 -11.15
C LEU A 119 -5.80 8.98 -12.06
N ALA A 120 -5.55 8.95 -13.36
CA ALA A 120 -6.54 8.51 -14.34
C ALA A 120 -5.94 7.51 -15.33
N ALA A 121 -6.72 6.49 -15.68
CA ALA A 121 -6.40 5.56 -16.74
C ALA A 121 -7.57 5.44 -17.71
N HIS A 122 -7.26 5.09 -18.95
CA HIS A 122 -8.26 4.84 -19.98
C HIS A 122 -8.02 3.47 -20.60
N PHE A 123 -9.05 2.64 -20.57
CA PHE A 123 -9.08 1.33 -21.19
C PHE A 123 -9.96 1.43 -22.43
N ASP A 124 -9.34 1.29 -23.59
CA ASP A 124 -10.04 1.30 -24.85
C ASP A 124 -10.13 -0.13 -25.40
N GLN A 125 -11.34 -0.69 -25.45
CA GLN A 125 -11.59 -2.01 -26.01
C GLN A 125 -12.57 -1.93 -27.18
N GLU A 126 -12.70 -3.04 -27.91
CA GLU A 126 -13.52 -3.11 -29.11
C GLU A 126 -15.00 -2.75 -28.83
N ARG A 127 -15.55 -3.17 -27.68
CA ARG A 127 -16.98 -3.04 -27.37
C ARG A 127 -17.30 -1.96 -26.34
N PHE A 128 -16.31 -1.45 -25.63
CA PHE A 128 -16.50 -0.43 -24.60
C PHE A 128 -15.23 0.38 -24.37
N GLU A 129 -15.42 1.55 -23.77
CA GLU A 129 -14.38 2.44 -23.28
C GLU A 129 -14.58 2.59 -21.77
N ARG A 130 -13.50 2.53 -21.00
CA ARG A 130 -13.54 2.80 -19.56
C ARG A 130 -12.55 3.86 -19.17
N SER A 131 -13.06 4.88 -18.50
CA SER A 131 -12.23 5.85 -17.80
C SER A 131 -12.25 5.53 -16.32
N VAL A 132 -11.07 5.42 -15.74
CA VAL A 132 -10.85 5.14 -14.32
C VAL A 132 -10.25 6.37 -13.69
N ALA A 133 -10.86 6.84 -12.61
CA ALA A 133 -10.33 7.91 -11.76
C ALA A 133 -10.10 7.35 -10.36
N ILE A 134 -8.88 7.53 -9.86
CA ILE A 134 -8.47 7.03 -8.55
C ILE A 134 -8.15 8.21 -7.64
N GLU A 135 -8.77 8.23 -6.48
CA GLU A 135 -8.52 9.23 -5.44
C GLU A 135 -7.33 8.83 -4.57
N ARG A 136 -6.75 9.81 -3.88
CA ARG A 136 -5.70 9.53 -2.89
C ARG A 136 -6.27 8.59 -1.82
N PRO A 137 -5.59 7.47 -1.51
CA PRO A 137 -6.09 6.53 -0.53
C PRO A 137 -6.08 7.15 0.87
N SER A 138 -7.03 6.72 1.70
CA SER A 138 -7.12 7.07 3.11
C SER A 138 -6.85 5.82 3.94
N ALA A 139 -5.67 5.75 4.57
CA ALA A 139 -5.16 4.56 5.24
C ALA A 139 -5.19 3.33 4.30
N ASP A 140 -6.11 2.39 4.53
CA ASP A 140 -6.26 1.16 3.75
C ASP A 140 -7.44 1.18 2.78
N HIS A 141 -8.03 2.34 2.53
CA HIS A 141 -9.16 2.52 1.62
C HIS A 141 -8.77 3.28 0.37
N LEU A 142 -9.13 2.73 -0.79
CA LEU A 142 -8.96 3.35 -2.10
C LEU A 142 -10.31 3.54 -2.77
N ARG A 143 -10.64 4.79 -3.07
CA ARG A 143 -11.82 5.11 -3.87
C ARG A 143 -11.47 5.13 -5.35
N VAL A 144 -12.20 4.33 -6.12
CA VAL A 144 -12.03 4.19 -7.57
C VAL A 144 -13.36 4.44 -8.26
N THR A 145 -13.41 5.44 -9.13
CA THR A 145 -14.59 5.70 -9.98
C THR A 145 -14.33 5.19 -11.39
N VAL A 146 -15.21 4.33 -11.88
CA VAL A 146 -15.14 3.77 -13.24
C VAL A 146 -16.34 4.26 -14.04
N THR A 147 -16.07 4.97 -15.12
CA THR A 147 -17.07 5.35 -16.12
C THR A 147 -16.94 4.46 -17.33
N THR A 148 -17.98 3.70 -17.66
CA THR A 148 -18.05 2.81 -18.82
C THR A 148 -18.94 3.41 -19.89
N ARG A 149 -18.44 3.50 -21.12
CA ARG A 149 -19.22 3.80 -22.32
C ARG A 149 -19.24 2.56 -23.21
N PHE A 150 -20.43 2.13 -23.63
CA PHE A 150 -20.55 1.04 -24.59
C PHE A 150 -20.47 1.58 -26.01
N LYS A 151 -19.56 1.03 -26.82
CA LYS A 151 -19.41 1.42 -28.22
C LYS A 151 -20.54 0.82 -29.05
N GLY A 152 -21.05 1.59 -30.00
CA GLY A 152 -22.11 1.15 -30.92
C GLY A 152 -23.50 0.98 -30.29
N LEU A 153 -23.67 1.27 -28.99
CA LEU A 153 -24.97 1.30 -28.33
C LEU A 153 -25.31 2.74 -27.93
N PRO A 154 -26.55 3.22 -28.15
CA PRO A 154 -26.97 4.57 -27.78
C PRO A 154 -27.32 4.66 -26.29
N LEU A 155 -26.43 4.15 -25.44
CA LEU A 155 -26.57 4.15 -24.00
C LEU A 155 -25.75 5.29 -23.40
N SER A 156 -26.32 5.98 -22.42
CA SER A 156 -25.56 6.93 -21.60
C SER A 156 -24.42 6.19 -20.88
N PRO A 157 -23.24 6.83 -20.71
CA PRO A 157 -22.18 6.25 -19.92
C PRO A 157 -22.64 5.90 -18.50
N LEU A 158 -22.25 4.74 -18.02
CA LEU A 158 -22.51 4.29 -16.66
C LEU A 158 -21.31 4.63 -15.78
N SER A 159 -21.52 5.37 -14.71
CA SER A 159 -20.49 5.67 -13.73
C SER A 159 -20.79 4.96 -12.41
N SER A 160 -19.76 4.39 -11.80
CA SER A 160 -19.85 3.70 -10.52
C SER A 160 -18.60 3.93 -9.71
N THR A 161 -18.77 4.19 -8.41
CA THR A 161 -17.68 4.41 -7.46
C THR A 161 -17.54 3.20 -6.55
N TYR A 162 -16.32 2.74 -6.40
CA TYR A 162 -15.94 1.57 -5.64
C TYR A 162 -15.03 1.96 -4.48
N GLU A 163 -15.36 1.47 -3.30
CA GLU A 163 -14.48 1.53 -2.13
C GLU A 163 -13.73 0.20 -2.06
N LEU A 164 -12.44 0.24 -2.32
CA LEU A 164 -11.55 -0.91 -2.28
C LEU A 164 -10.72 -0.87 -1.00
N THR A 165 -10.37 -2.03 -0.45
CA THR A 165 -9.46 -2.14 0.68
C THR A 165 -8.14 -2.75 0.25
N ARG A 166 -7.03 -2.31 0.84
CA ARG A 166 -5.72 -2.91 0.58
C ARG A 166 -5.75 -4.42 0.89
N ALA A 167 -5.27 -5.24 -0.05
CA ALA A 167 -5.09 -6.67 0.20
C ALA A 167 -3.92 -6.87 1.18
N GLN A 168 -4.15 -7.68 2.21
CA GLN A 168 -3.11 -8.12 3.14
C GLN A 168 -2.23 -9.21 2.53
#